data_AF-A0A7X3Y5N4-F1
#
_entry.id   AF-A0A7X3Y5N4-F1
#
_cell.length_a   1.000
_cell.length_b   1.000
_cell.length_c   1.000
_cell.angle_alpha   90.00
_cell.angle_beta   90.00
_cell.angle_gamma   90.00
#
_symmetry.space_group_name_H-M   'P 1'
#
loop_
_entity.id
_entity.type
_entity.pdbx_description
1 polymer ?
#
loop_
_entity_poly.entity_id
_entity_poly.type
_entity_poly.pdbx_seq_one_letter_code
_entity_poly.pdbx_strand_id
1 'polypeptide(L)'
;MPEMQVPDQITPQSINDYLDVMSKAVFQSGISWRVVESKWSGTREAFHNFDVERVADLTPDDVDALAADTRIIRNRRKIEAIKSNAERMLELEKEHGSFQGYLRSKSNYADLAKDLRKNFKFLGDTGIYYFLYVVGEEVPPHEEVMGNR
;
A
#
# COMPACT_ATOMS: atom_id res chain seq x y z
N MET A 1 -8.80 5.29 -19.56
CA MET A 1 -8.79 4.89 -18.13
C MET A 1 -10.04 5.52 -17.52
N PRO A 2 -10.92 4.78 -16.83
CA PRO A 2 -12.05 5.43 -16.16
C PRO A 2 -11.49 6.46 -15.18
N GLU A 3 -12.13 7.63 -15.10
CA GLU A 3 -11.80 8.69 -14.15
C GLU A 3 -11.57 8.06 -12.78
N MET A 4 -10.34 8.09 -12.28
CA MET A 4 -10.11 7.81 -10.87
C MET A 4 -10.84 8.92 -10.13
N GLN A 5 -11.96 8.58 -9.48
CA GLN A 5 -12.53 9.45 -8.48
C GLN A 5 -11.41 9.76 -7.49
N VAL A 6 -11.14 11.05 -7.27
CA VAL A 6 -10.09 11.49 -6.35
C VAL A 6 -10.39 10.81 -5.01
N PRO A 7 -9.50 9.94 -4.50
CA PRO A 7 -9.78 9.19 -3.29
C PRO A 7 -9.77 10.15 -2.10
N ASP A 8 -10.56 9.87 -1.07
CA ASP A 8 -10.51 10.66 0.15
C ASP A 8 -9.14 10.53 0.81
N GLN A 9 -8.62 11.64 1.33
CA GLN A 9 -7.42 11.63 2.15
C GLN A 9 -7.76 11.25 3.59
N ILE A 10 -6.82 10.57 4.23
CA ILE A 10 -6.88 10.24 5.66
C ILE A 10 -5.72 10.92 6.40
N THR A 11 -5.86 11.05 7.71
CA THR A 11 -4.73 11.31 8.60
C THR A 11 -4.35 9.99 9.28
N PRO A 12 -3.29 9.30 8.83
CA PRO A 12 -2.87 8.05 9.46
C PRO A 12 -2.62 8.26 10.96
N GLN A 13 -3.17 7.36 11.77
CA GLN A 13 -2.99 7.36 13.23
C GLN A 13 -1.94 6.33 13.66
N SER A 14 -1.67 5.34 12.80
CA SER A 14 -0.72 4.26 13.07
C SER A 14 -0.10 3.74 11.77
N ILE A 15 0.95 2.93 11.90
CA ILE A 15 1.58 2.23 10.78
C ILE A 15 0.59 1.32 10.03
N ASN A 16 -0.47 0.84 10.70
CA ASN A 16 -1.52 -0.01 10.11
C ASN A 16 -2.30 0.72 9.01
N ASP A 17 -2.57 2.02 9.21
CA ASP A 17 -3.29 2.83 8.21
C ASP A 17 -2.46 2.96 6.92
N TYR A 18 -1.14 3.12 7.05
CA TYR A 18 -0.25 3.15 5.90
C TYR A 18 -0.23 1.80 5.16
N LEU A 19 -0.20 0.68 5.88
CA LEU A 19 -0.21 -0.65 5.26
C LEU A 19 -1.53 -0.94 4.55
N ASP A 20 -2.68 -0.55 5.12
CA ASP A 20 -4.00 -0.64 4.47
C ASP A 20 -3.98 0.08 3.13
N VAL A 21 -3.63 1.38 3.12
CA VAL A 21 -3.61 2.19 1.90
C VAL A 21 -2.60 1.64 0.87
N MET A 22 -1.40 1.26 1.30
CA MET A 22 -0.38 0.71 0.40
C MET A 22 -0.85 -0.63 -0.20
N SER A 23 -1.47 -1.49 0.60
CA SER A 23 -2.00 -2.77 0.16
C SER A 23 -3.11 -2.59 -0.89
N LYS A 24 -3.95 -1.56 -0.73
CA LYS A 24 -4.99 -1.22 -1.71
C LYS A 24 -4.37 -0.84 -3.05
N ALA A 25 -3.31 -0.02 -3.03
CA ALA A 25 -2.55 0.36 -4.22
C ALA A 25 -1.94 -0.87 -4.92
N VAL A 26 -1.33 -1.78 -4.13
CA VAL A 26 -0.76 -3.04 -4.62
C VAL A 26 -1.82 -3.91 -5.32
N PHE A 27 -3.00 -4.03 -4.72
CA PHE A 27 -4.09 -4.81 -5.32
C PHE A 27 -4.67 -4.16 -6.58
N GLN A 28 -4.78 -2.83 -6.65
CA GLN A 28 -5.24 -2.09 -7.82
C GLN A 28 -4.29 -2.18 -9.02
N SER A 29 -3.01 -2.53 -8.82
CA SER A 29 -2.07 -2.77 -9.90
C SER A 29 -2.53 -3.93 -10.81
N GLY A 30 -3.12 -3.62 -11.96
CA GLY A 30 -3.63 -4.62 -12.92
C GLY A 30 -5.01 -5.21 -12.58
N ILE A 31 -5.75 -4.61 -11.64
CA ILE A 31 -7.13 -5.01 -11.32
C ILE A 31 -8.01 -3.75 -11.36
N SER A 32 -9.24 -3.87 -11.85
CA SER A 32 -10.19 -2.75 -11.85
C SER A 32 -10.42 -2.24 -10.43
N TRP A 33 -10.30 -0.93 -10.23
CA TRP A 33 -10.58 -0.25 -8.95
C TRP A 33 -11.92 -0.68 -8.34
N ARG A 34 -12.98 -0.82 -9.15
CA ARG A 34 -14.31 -1.25 -8.68
C ARG A 34 -14.31 -2.64 -8.04
N VAL A 35 -13.49 -3.55 -8.57
CA VAL A 35 -13.34 -4.91 -8.03
C VAL A 35 -12.56 -4.90 -6.72
N VAL A 36 -11.57 -4.02 -6.61
CA VAL A 36 -10.83 -3.85 -5.35
C VAL A 36 -11.73 -3.26 -4.28
N GLU A 37 -12.48 -2.21 -4.61
CA GLU A 37 -13.36 -1.52 -3.67
C GLU A 37 -14.46 -2.46 -3.14
N SER A 38 -15.11 -3.22 -4.02
CA SER A 38 -16.19 -4.14 -3.61
C SER A 38 -15.73 -5.25 -2.68
N LYS A 39 -14.43 -5.57 -2.67
CA LYS A 39 -13.81 -6.58 -1.79
C LYS A 39 -13.09 -5.98 -0.59
N TRP A 40 -12.90 -4.66 -0.52
CA TRP A 40 -11.93 -4.07 0.40
C TRP A 40 -12.29 -4.30 1.87
N SER A 41 -13.59 -4.24 2.22
CA SER A 41 -14.05 -4.58 3.58
C SER A 41 -13.67 -6.01 3.98
N GLY A 42 -13.92 -6.99 3.10
CA GLY A 42 -13.55 -8.38 3.35
C GLY A 42 -12.04 -8.58 3.38
N THR A 43 -11.28 -7.84 2.56
CA THR A 43 -9.82 -7.85 2.61
C THR A 43 -9.28 -7.33 3.94
N ARG A 44 -9.81 -6.22 4.46
CA ARG A 44 -9.43 -5.71 5.78
C ARG A 44 -9.67 -6.75 6.87
N GLU A 45 -10.85 -7.36 6.90
CA GLU A 45 -11.16 -8.40 7.88
C GLU A 45 -10.19 -9.58 7.80
N ALA A 46 -9.91 -10.08 6.59
CA ALA A 46 -9.02 -11.22 6.37
C ALA A 46 -7.56 -10.90 6.77
N PHE A 47 -7.11 -9.66 6.60
CA PHE A 47 -5.79 -9.19 7.00
C PHE A 47 -5.76 -8.58 8.42
N HIS A 48 -6.74 -8.86 9.27
CA HIS A 48 -6.81 -8.33 10.64
C HIS A 48 -6.71 -6.79 10.71
N ASN A 49 -7.44 -6.10 9.84
CA ASN A 49 -7.40 -4.65 9.65
C ASN A 49 -6.00 -4.11 9.32
N PHE A 50 -5.17 -4.92 8.66
CA PHE A 50 -3.79 -4.60 8.32
C PHE A 50 -2.94 -4.21 9.53
N ASP A 51 -3.14 -4.90 10.66
CA ASP A 51 -2.19 -4.89 11.77
C ASP A 51 -0.81 -5.31 11.25
N VAL A 52 0.12 -4.35 11.19
CA VAL A 52 1.40 -4.51 10.49
C VAL A 52 2.26 -5.60 11.13
N GLU A 53 2.25 -5.72 12.45
CA GLU A 53 3.01 -6.76 13.16
C GLU A 53 2.46 -8.14 12.81
N ARG A 54 1.14 -8.32 12.85
CA ARG A 54 0.50 -9.59 12.47
C ARG A 54 0.73 -9.93 11.01
N VAL A 55 0.63 -8.93 10.12
CA VAL A 55 0.80 -9.14 8.68
C VAL A 55 2.26 -9.48 8.35
N ALA A 56 3.23 -8.89 9.04
CA ALA A 56 4.64 -9.22 8.90
C ALA A 56 4.92 -10.67 9.33
N ASP A 57 4.21 -11.17 10.34
CA ASP A 57 4.39 -12.50 10.92
C ASP A 57 3.62 -13.63 10.19
N LEU A 58 2.89 -13.34 9.10
CA LEU A 58 2.12 -14.35 8.36
C LEU A 58 2.97 -15.55 7.94
N THR A 59 2.55 -16.76 8.28
CA THR A 59 3.25 -17.97 7.86
C THR A 59 2.91 -18.35 6.41
N PRO A 60 3.65 -19.27 5.77
CA PRO A 60 3.26 -19.81 4.46
C PRO A 60 1.83 -20.38 4.45
N ASP A 61 1.42 -21.03 5.54
CA ASP A 61 0.07 -21.60 5.69
C ASP A 61 -0.99 -20.49 5.78
N ASP A 62 -0.71 -19.38 6.47
CA ASP A 62 -1.61 -18.22 6.49
C ASP A 62 -1.75 -17.60 5.11
N VAL A 63 -0.65 -17.52 4.35
CA VAL A 63 -0.68 -17.04 2.96
C VAL A 63 -1.51 -17.97 2.08
N ASP A 64 -1.39 -19.29 2.24
CA ASP A 64 -2.24 -20.27 1.54
C ASP A 64 -3.71 -20.13 1.91
N ALA A 65 -4.01 -19.93 3.20
CA ALA A 65 -5.38 -19.70 3.69
C ALA A 65 -5.98 -18.41 3.09
N LEU A 66 -5.23 -17.30 3.10
CA LEU A 66 -5.64 -16.04 2.47
C LEU A 66 -5.84 -16.21 0.96
N ALA A 67 -4.94 -16.93 0.28
CA ALA A 67 -5.06 -17.19 -1.15
C ALA A 67 -6.30 -18.04 -1.51
N ALA A 68 -6.84 -18.82 -0.56
CA ALA A 68 -8.08 -19.56 -0.73
C ALA A 68 -9.35 -18.73 -0.38
N ASP A 69 -9.22 -17.67 0.42
CA ASP A 69 -10.35 -16.87 0.91
C ASP A 69 -11.07 -16.13 -0.23
N THR A 70 -12.36 -16.44 -0.41
CA THR A 70 -13.19 -15.89 -1.49
C THR A 70 -13.65 -14.45 -1.22
N ARG A 71 -13.53 -13.97 0.02
CA ARG A 71 -13.82 -12.57 0.38
C ARG A 71 -12.82 -11.63 -0.28
N ILE A 72 -11.57 -12.04 -0.41
CA ILE A 72 -10.47 -11.18 -0.86
C ILE A 72 -10.14 -11.34 -2.35
N ILE A 73 -9.13 -10.60 -2.81
CA ILE A 73 -8.49 -10.81 -4.11
C ILE A 73 -7.44 -11.91 -3.95
N ARG A 74 -7.75 -13.10 -4.49
CA ARG A 74 -6.94 -14.32 -4.38
C ARG A 74 -5.71 -14.28 -5.31
N ASN A 75 -4.76 -13.40 -4.99
CA ASN A 75 -3.48 -13.30 -5.69
C ASN A 75 -2.34 -13.56 -4.71
N ARG A 76 -1.86 -14.81 -4.66
CA ARG A 76 -0.80 -15.26 -3.74
C ARG A 76 0.43 -14.36 -3.78
N ARG A 77 0.92 -14.00 -4.97
CA ARG A 77 2.12 -13.14 -5.12
C ARG A 77 1.94 -11.76 -4.49
N LYS A 78 0.73 -11.19 -4.53
CA LYS A 78 0.42 -9.91 -3.89
C LYS A 78 0.25 -10.06 -2.38
N ILE A 79 -0.31 -11.17 -1.91
CA ILE A 79 -0.40 -11.47 -0.48
C ILE A 79 1.01 -11.59 0.14
N GLU A 80 1.89 -12.37 -0.50
CA GLU A 80 3.30 -12.49 -0.10
C GLU A 80 4.03 -11.14 -0.15
N ALA A 81 3.71 -10.29 -1.14
CA ALA A 81 4.25 -8.95 -1.24
C ALA A 81 3.78 -8.04 -0.09
N ILE A 82 2.52 -8.13 0.32
CA ILE A 82 1.98 -7.34 1.43
C ILE A 82 2.66 -7.73 2.75
N LYS A 83 2.85 -9.04 3.00
CA LYS A 83 3.69 -9.51 4.13
C LYS A 83 5.08 -8.86 4.10
N SER A 84 5.77 -8.99 2.96
CA SER A 84 7.12 -8.44 2.78
C SER A 84 7.18 -6.92 2.91
N ASN A 85 6.12 -6.22 2.51
CA ASN A 85 6.00 -4.78 2.66
C ASN A 85 5.80 -4.42 4.14
N ALA A 86 4.97 -5.17 4.88
CA ALA A 86 4.74 -4.97 6.31
C ALA A 86 6.05 -5.13 7.12
N GLU A 87 6.83 -6.18 6.84
CA GLU A 87 8.17 -6.37 7.42
C GLU A 87 9.05 -5.14 7.17
N ARG A 88 9.11 -4.67 5.91
CA ARG A 88 9.94 -3.51 5.54
C ARG A 88 9.46 -2.21 6.19
N MET A 89 8.16 -2.04 6.38
CA MET A 89 7.58 -0.88 7.06
C MET A 89 8.04 -0.83 8.53
N LEU A 90 8.05 -1.95 9.24
CA LEU A 90 8.52 -2.03 10.63
C LEU A 90 10.00 -1.69 10.75
N GLU A 91 10.83 -2.20 9.83
CA GLU A 91 12.26 -1.86 9.79
C GLU A 91 12.47 -0.36 9.62
N LEU A 92 11.79 0.25 8.64
CA LEU A 92 11.91 1.68 8.35
C LEU A 92 11.36 2.55 9.48
N GLU A 93 10.26 2.14 10.11
CA GLU A 93 9.73 2.82 11.29
C GLU A 93 10.76 2.82 12.42
N LYS A 94 11.41 1.70 12.68
CA LYS A 94 12.48 1.61 13.70
C LYS A 94 13.69 2.47 13.35
N GLU A 95 14.11 2.49 12.08
CA GLU A 95 15.24 3.29 11.59
C GLU A 95 14.99 4.81 11.70
N HIS A 96 13.75 5.25 11.51
CA HIS A 96 13.37 6.67 11.44
C HIS A 96 12.54 7.18 12.63
N GLY A 97 12.26 6.31 13.61
CA GLY A 97 11.43 6.59 14.80
C GLY A 97 9.92 6.60 14.54
N SER A 98 9.47 6.70 13.29
CA SER A 98 8.09 6.55 12.84
C SER A 98 8.05 6.29 11.33
N PHE A 99 7.02 5.63 10.83
CA PHE A 99 6.85 5.47 9.38
C PHE A 99 6.66 6.82 8.65
N GLN A 100 5.98 7.79 9.25
CA GLN A 100 5.89 9.15 8.70
C GLN A 100 7.26 9.84 8.65
N GLY A 101 8.10 9.64 9.68
CA GLY A 101 9.47 10.13 9.71
C GLY A 101 10.31 9.58 8.56
N TYR A 102 10.07 8.32 8.17
CA TYR A 102 10.66 7.74 6.96
C TYR A 102 10.18 8.45 5.68
N LEU A 103 8.86 8.62 5.50
CA LEU A 103 8.32 9.29 4.30
C LEU A 103 8.87 10.72 4.14
N ARG A 104 9.02 11.45 5.25
CA ARG A 104 9.54 12.81 5.30
C ARG A 104 11.07 12.90 5.35
N SER A 105 11.77 11.76 5.33
CA SER A 105 13.24 11.74 5.32
C SER A 105 13.84 12.11 3.96
N LYS A 106 13.01 12.22 2.91
CA LYS A 106 13.43 12.51 1.53
C LYS A 106 13.16 13.97 1.21
N SER A 107 14.03 14.57 0.41
CA SER A 107 13.99 16.00 0.12
C SER A 107 12.93 16.41 -0.91
N ASN A 108 12.46 15.47 -1.73
CA ASN A 108 11.46 15.73 -2.77
C ASN A 108 10.71 14.45 -3.17
N TYR A 109 9.59 14.63 -3.89
CA TYR A 109 8.75 13.54 -4.37
C TYR A 109 9.49 12.53 -5.26
N ALA A 110 10.38 12.97 -6.15
CA ALA A 110 11.05 12.07 -7.08
C ALA A 110 11.98 11.09 -6.35
N ASP A 111 12.72 11.58 -5.35
CA ASP A 111 13.58 10.75 -4.50
C ASP A 111 12.75 9.82 -3.60
N LEU A 112 11.63 10.30 -3.04
CA LEU A 112 10.71 9.48 -2.28
C LEU A 112 10.09 8.38 -3.14
N ALA A 113 9.58 8.69 -4.32
CA ALA A 113 9.01 7.71 -5.23
C ALA A 113 10.05 6.68 -5.70
N LYS A 114 11.29 7.10 -5.93
CA LYS A 114 12.40 6.18 -6.24
C LYS A 114 12.69 5.23 -5.09
N ASP A 115 12.73 5.75 -3.86
CA ASP A 115 12.97 4.96 -2.65
C ASP A 115 11.83 3.98 -2.36
N LEU A 116 10.58 4.43 -2.45
CA LEU A 116 9.39 3.59 -2.28
C LEU A 116 9.36 2.44 -3.30
N ARG A 117 9.63 2.72 -4.58
CA ARG A 117 9.69 1.69 -5.63
C ARG A 117 10.77 0.63 -5.37
N LYS A 118 11.86 1.02 -4.73
CA LYS A 118 12.98 0.12 -4.39
C LYS A 118 12.65 -0.74 -3.17
N ASN A 119 12.00 -0.16 -2.16
CA ASN A 119 11.76 -0.82 -0.88
C ASN A 119 10.47 -1.66 -0.85
N PHE A 120 9.45 -1.31 -1.66
CA PHE A 120 8.14 -1.94 -1.60
C PHE A 120 7.79 -2.68 -2.89
N LYS A 121 7.30 -3.91 -2.73
CA LYS A 121 6.91 -4.79 -3.83
C LYS A 121 5.55 -4.37 -4.38
N PHE A 122 5.42 -4.46 -5.71
CA PHE A 122 4.20 -4.14 -6.47
C PHE A 122 3.67 -2.70 -6.31
N LEU A 123 4.52 -1.78 -5.86
CA LEU A 123 4.20 -0.36 -5.73
C LEU A 123 4.82 0.44 -6.90
N GLY A 124 4.12 0.47 -8.03
CA GLY A 124 4.51 1.27 -9.21
C GLY A 124 4.07 2.73 -9.11
N ASP A 125 4.42 3.58 -10.08
CA ASP A 125 4.26 5.05 -9.94
C ASP A 125 2.84 5.50 -9.61
N THR A 126 1.83 4.91 -10.25
CA THR A 126 0.42 5.24 -9.97
C THR A 126 0.02 4.81 -8.56
N GLY A 127 0.54 3.67 -8.09
CA GLY A 127 0.31 3.19 -6.73
C GLY A 127 1.03 4.03 -5.68
N ILE A 128 2.26 4.49 -5.98
CA ILE A 128 3.02 5.42 -5.13
C ILE A 128 2.28 6.74 -5.01
N TYR A 129 1.83 7.30 -6.14
CA TYR A 129 1.07 8.54 -6.17
C TYR A 129 -0.21 8.42 -5.33
N TYR A 130 -1.01 7.37 -5.60
CA TYR A 130 -2.23 7.08 -4.84
C TYR A 130 -1.94 6.95 -3.35
N PHE A 131 -0.92 6.17 -2.99
CA PHE A 131 -0.55 5.93 -1.60
C PHE A 131 -0.23 7.25 -0.89
N LEU A 132 0.74 8.01 -1.40
CA LEU A 132 1.18 9.27 -0.80
C LEU A 132 0.05 10.30 -0.72
N TYR A 133 -0.75 10.41 -1.78
CA TYR A 133 -1.90 11.30 -1.82
C TYR A 133 -2.93 10.94 -0.73
N VAL A 134 -3.31 9.67 -0.60
CA VAL A 134 -4.33 9.23 0.37
C VAL A 134 -3.83 9.37 1.81
N VAL A 135 -2.55 9.12 2.09
CA VAL A 135 -2.00 9.31 3.45
C VAL A 135 -1.68 10.77 3.79
N GLY A 136 -2.01 11.70 2.91
CA GLY A 136 -1.90 13.15 3.14
C GLY A 136 -0.48 13.70 3.00
N GLU A 137 0.44 12.98 2.35
CA GLU A 137 1.76 13.52 2.02
C GLU A 137 1.69 14.41 0.76
N GLU A 138 2.64 15.34 0.64
CA GLU A 138 2.71 16.23 -0.50
C GLU A 138 3.06 15.45 -1.77
N VAL A 139 2.23 15.61 -2.80
CA VAL A 139 2.44 15.01 -4.13
C VAL A 139 2.31 16.09 -5.20
N PRO A 140 3.00 15.95 -6.34
CA PRO A 140 2.80 16.85 -7.47
C PRO A 140 1.37 16.78 -8.01
N PRO A 141 0.96 17.74 -8.87
CA PRO A 141 -0.29 17.63 -9.61
C PRO A 141 -0.37 16.29 -10.36
N HIS A 142 -1.54 15.64 -10.32
CA HIS A 142 -1.76 14.33 -10.93
C HIS A 142 -1.34 14.27 -12.42
N GLU A 143 -1.59 15.36 -13.16
CA GLU A 143 -1.24 15.49 -14.58
C GLU A 143 0.27 15.42 -14.83
N GLU A 144 1.10 15.96 -13.93
CA GLU A 144 2.56 15.93 -14.06
C GLU A 144 3.12 14.52 -13.84
N VAL A 145 2.51 13.75 -12.94
CA VAL A 145 2.94 12.38 -12.63
C VAL A 145 2.49 11.40 -13.71
N MET A 146 1.28 11.61 -14.27
CA MET A 146 0.66 10.68 -15.21
C MET A 146 0.90 11.05 -16.69
N GLY A 147 1.30 12.29 -16.98
CA GLY A 147 1.56 12.80 -18.33
C GLY A 147 2.93 12.43 -18.91
N ASN A 148 3.84 11.89 -18.10
CA ASN A 148 5.18 11.45 -18.55
C ASN A 148 5.23 9.97 -19.00
N ARG A 149 4.12 9.43 -19.53
CA ARG A 149 4.00 8.05 -20.02
C ARG A 149 3.68 7.98 -21.50
#